data_AF-A0A3L7YWZ5-F1
#
_entry.id   AF-A0A3L7YWZ5-F1
#
_cell.length_a   1.000
_cell.length_b   1.000
_cell.length_c   1.000
_cell.angle_alpha   90.00
_cell.angle_beta   90.00
_cell.angle_gamma   90.00
#
_symmetry.space_group_name_H-M   'P 1'
#
loop_
_entity.id
_entity.type
_entity.pdbx_description
1 polymer ?
#
loop_
_entity_poly.entity_id
_entity_poly.type
_entity_poly.pdbx_seq_one_letter_code
_entity_poly.pdbx_strand_id
1 'polypeptide(L)'
;MGMTNIDIVRSLDRLRNDSLYVHNDELPGASFYSDRLKGRKVYLVETLAVINALVERGTMMLFGGHGGGKTTLAKYLGQIFCHLTKDKIEDCILRGHPQLTEEKILGSLDFAQITNNKPLNKYGKIDVVWNSFVDSKWKIIDEINRLSPYAQNILLSLLAEGTVKYQDESRIIPPFTLYATLNPKDNANEELSLPFKDRFALALPITMPDYDSFSTIGKRDKNSRDKLEEYLPNIDLSEVQKDIKSISYTSEAELFINYIIASYRLCMRASKESNDTLSVDKNLCENCRMKGEEKVCNKIKQPLSVRVKEDLYRYGKALAWFLGAPQVTTEHIMTLAPYMIWHRTVLSKKFTLSLTEAWKDESSKKHLNDFITNIDLNGTRTLIQLIKKEFDGVKHLLEKFEEVKTGKLSQTEFDAFLSEASSSTYNSLILNAEILPVLKEKYLPVYGRIIDYNKKIDSCSNKDELKSLKEDMAFTYDIPNRQYLSAKIDIRLKGMKMRKSKFTLSKENVIANAKILSSIRVLAPNFEELGLLKNNDYQILDITKDECTLNVRFARDLYNFVYEGDENDEIFQYLSTHAC
;
A
#
# COMPACT_ATOMS: atom_id res chain seq x y z
N MET A 1 23.00 4.53 13.39
CA MET A 1 22.50 5.40 12.30
C MET A 1 21.45 4.58 11.56
N GLY A 2 20.18 5.00 11.59
CA GLY A 2 19.11 4.28 10.88
C GLY A 2 19.39 4.26 9.37
N MET A 3 19.10 3.13 8.74
CA MET A 3 19.31 2.94 7.31
C MET A 3 18.41 3.89 6.51
N THR A 4 18.96 4.51 5.47
CA THR A 4 18.24 5.50 4.67
C THR A 4 17.86 4.93 3.31
N ASN A 5 16.83 5.49 2.68
CA ASN A 5 16.47 5.19 1.29
C ASN A 5 17.67 5.36 0.34
N ILE A 6 18.60 6.27 0.64
CA ILE A 6 19.84 6.50 -0.11
C ILE A 6 20.74 5.26 -0.15
N ASP A 7 20.83 4.49 0.93
CA ASP A 7 21.71 3.31 1.00
C ASP A 7 21.19 2.18 0.10
N ILE A 8 19.87 2.02 0.03
CA ILE A 8 19.23 1.09 -0.90
C ILE A 8 19.47 1.55 -2.34
N VAL A 9 19.25 2.83 -2.65
CA VAL A 9 19.43 3.36 -4.01
C VAL A 9 20.89 3.23 -4.47
N ARG A 10 21.87 3.50 -3.60
CA ARG A 10 23.30 3.27 -3.90
C ARG A 10 23.62 1.81 -4.21
N SER A 11 22.99 0.88 -3.49
CA SER A 11 23.17 -0.56 -3.72
C SER A 11 22.60 -0.99 -5.08
N LEU A 12 21.46 -0.42 -5.49
CA LEU A 12 20.88 -0.62 -6.81
C LEU A 12 21.75 -0.02 -7.91
N ASP A 13 22.31 1.17 -7.69
CA ASP A 13 23.22 1.81 -8.64
C ASP A 13 24.50 1.00 -8.82
N ARG A 14 25.02 0.39 -7.75
CA ARG A 14 26.14 -0.57 -7.84
C ARG A 14 25.75 -1.77 -8.72
N LEU A 15 24.56 -2.34 -8.53
CA LEU A 15 24.06 -3.45 -9.34
C LEU A 15 23.95 -3.07 -10.83
N ARG A 16 23.47 -1.87 -11.15
CA ARG A 16 23.42 -1.33 -12.52
C ARG A 16 24.82 -1.11 -13.10
N ASN A 17 25.74 -0.54 -12.33
CA ASN A 17 27.13 -0.28 -12.74
C ASN A 17 27.92 -1.56 -13.00
N ASP A 18 27.53 -2.65 -12.34
CA ASP A 18 28.07 -3.99 -12.57
C ASP A 18 27.42 -4.70 -13.78
N SER A 19 26.50 -4.03 -14.48
CA SER A 19 25.74 -4.54 -15.63
C SER A 19 25.04 -5.87 -15.34
N LEU A 20 24.70 -6.11 -14.08
CA LEU A 20 24.01 -7.32 -13.64
C LEU A 20 22.53 -7.28 -14.02
N TYR A 21 21.98 -6.07 -14.18
CA TYR A 21 20.59 -5.83 -14.50
C TYR A 21 20.47 -4.54 -15.30
N VAL A 22 19.78 -4.58 -16.45
CA VAL A 22 19.60 -3.41 -17.30
C VAL A 22 18.16 -3.35 -17.78
N HIS A 23 17.34 -2.61 -17.04
CA HIS A 23 16.03 -2.14 -17.47
C HIS A 23 16.01 -0.63 -17.27
N ASN A 24 15.78 0.10 -18.36
CA ASN A 24 15.92 1.56 -18.38
C ASN A 24 14.59 2.30 -18.38
N ASP A 25 13.47 1.57 -18.42
CA ASP A 25 12.13 2.17 -18.35
C ASP A 25 12.00 2.98 -17.05
N GLU A 26 11.57 4.23 -17.21
CA GLU A 26 11.34 5.14 -16.09
C GLU A 26 9.92 4.95 -15.53
N LEU A 27 9.76 5.13 -14.23
CA LEU A 27 8.47 5.14 -13.56
C LEU A 27 7.81 6.51 -13.79
N PRO A 28 6.73 6.60 -14.59
CA PRO A 28 6.17 7.90 -14.94
C PRO A 28 5.60 8.62 -13.72
N GLY A 29 5.94 9.91 -13.58
CA GLY A 29 5.47 10.76 -12.48
C GLY A 29 6.18 10.54 -11.14
N ALA A 30 7.20 9.68 -11.06
CA ALA A 30 7.99 9.51 -9.85
C ALA A 30 9.32 10.29 -9.92
N SER A 31 9.66 10.97 -8.82
CA SER A 31 10.95 11.64 -8.65
C SER A 31 11.40 11.53 -7.19
N PHE A 32 12.72 11.58 -6.96
CA PHE A 32 13.26 11.57 -5.60
C PHE A 32 13.15 12.95 -4.96
N TYR A 33 12.74 12.99 -3.71
CA TYR A 33 12.60 14.20 -2.89
C TYR A 33 13.88 14.56 -2.14
N SER A 34 14.77 13.58 -1.91
CA SER A 34 16.06 13.84 -1.27
C SER A 34 17.03 14.56 -2.21
N ASP A 35 17.68 15.61 -1.73
CA ASP A 35 18.62 16.42 -2.54
C ASP A 35 19.74 15.59 -3.18
N ARG A 36 20.23 14.56 -2.48
CA ARG A 36 21.28 13.66 -2.99
C ARG A 36 20.87 12.80 -4.18
N LEU A 37 19.57 12.58 -4.39
CA LEU A 37 19.04 11.72 -5.45
C LEU A 37 18.20 12.48 -6.49
N LYS A 38 18.11 13.80 -6.39
CA LYS A 38 17.22 14.65 -7.22
C LYS A 38 17.49 14.55 -8.73
N GLY A 39 18.72 14.22 -9.14
CA GLY A 39 19.10 14.00 -10.53
C GLY A 39 19.00 12.54 -11.00
N ARG A 40 18.69 11.60 -10.11
CA ARG A 40 18.58 10.18 -10.45
C ARG A 40 17.19 9.88 -11.01
N LYS A 41 17.15 9.25 -12.18
CA LYS A 41 15.90 8.71 -12.74
C LYS A 41 15.33 7.63 -11.82
N VAL A 42 14.00 7.57 -11.73
CA VAL A 42 13.30 6.52 -10.98
C VAL A 42 13.00 5.39 -11.96
N TYR A 43 13.76 4.30 -11.90
CA TYR A 43 13.58 3.17 -12.81
C TYR A 43 12.39 2.30 -12.38
N LEU A 44 11.50 2.00 -13.32
CA LEU A 44 10.23 1.31 -13.12
C LEU A 44 10.41 -0.04 -12.42
N VAL A 45 11.19 -0.93 -13.03
CA VAL A 45 11.27 -2.32 -12.56
C VAL A 45 12.01 -2.42 -11.23
N GLU A 46 13.11 -1.68 -11.08
CA GLU A 46 13.86 -1.63 -9.82
C GLU A 46 12.99 -1.11 -8.68
N THR A 47 12.30 0.01 -8.91
CA THR A 47 11.48 0.66 -7.88
C THR A 47 10.34 -0.26 -7.45
N LEU A 48 9.57 -0.81 -8.40
CA LEU A 48 8.45 -1.70 -8.06
C LEU A 48 8.91 -3.00 -7.41
N ALA A 49 10.04 -3.56 -7.84
CA ALA A 49 10.61 -4.75 -7.21
C ALA A 49 11.12 -4.46 -5.81
N VAL A 50 11.74 -3.31 -5.55
CA VAL A 50 12.25 -2.94 -4.22
C VAL A 50 11.11 -2.63 -3.27
N ILE A 51 10.11 -1.81 -3.64
CA ILE A 51 8.99 -1.53 -2.75
C ILE A 51 8.23 -2.82 -2.37
N ASN A 52 8.23 -3.85 -3.22
CA ASN A 52 7.68 -5.16 -2.87
C ASN A 52 8.43 -5.82 -1.71
N ALA A 53 9.77 -5.71 -1.66
CA ALA A 53 10.57 -6.19 -0.54
C ALA A 53 10.35 -5.37 0.74
N LEU A 54 10.10 -4.07 0.58
CA LEU A 54 9.90 -3.14 1.69
C LEU A 54 8.53 -3.25 2.36
N VAL A 55 7.56 -3.92 1.75
CA VAL A 55 6.23 -4.16 2.33
C VAL A 55 6.18 -5.54 3.00
N GLU A 56 5.64 -5.60 4.22
CA GLU A 56 5.36 -6.86 4.89
C GLU A 56 4.39 -7.72 4.05
N ARG A 57 4.77 -8.98 3.82
CA ARG A 57 3.98 -9.91 2.97
C ARG A 57 3.78 -9.36 1.56
N GLY A 58 4.80 -8.69 1.01
CA GLY A 58 4.77 -8.16 -0.34
C GLY A 58 4.75 -9.26 -1.39
N THR A 59 3.84 -9.14 -2.37
CA THR A 59 3.64 -10.11 -3.44
C THR A 59 3.67 -9.42 -4.80
N MET A 60 4.59 -9.83 -5.67
CA MET A 60 4.75 -9.26 -7.02
C MET A 60 4.75 -10.34 -8.09
N MET A 61 4.07 -10.08 -9.20
CA MET A 61 4.16 -10.87 -10.44
C MET A 61 4.97 -10.13 -11.50
N LEU A 62 5.90 -10.83 -12.14
CA LEU A 62 6.73 -10.36 -13.24
C LEU A 62 6.32 -11.08 -14.52
N PHE A 63 5.67 -10.38 -15.45
CA PHE A 63 5.19 -10.92 -16.71
C PHE A 63 6.17 -10.58 -17.82
N GLY A 64 6.53 -11.49 -18.72
CA GLY A 64 7.33 -11.10 -19.89
C GLY A 64 7.97 -12.27 -20.61
N GLY A 65 8.61 -12.02 -21.75
CA GLY A 65 9.30 -13.05 -22.55
C GLY A 65 10.41 -13.79 -21.80
N HIS A 66 10.84 -14.92 -22.37
CA HIS A 66 11.99 -15.67 -21.84
C HIS A 66 13.25 -14.80 -21.91
N GLY A 67 14.14 -14.91 -20.91
CA GLY A 67 15.41 -14.17 -20.92
C GLY A 67 15.33 -12.69 -20.48
N GLY A 68 14.16 -12.16 -20.09
CA GLY A 68 14.02 -10.79 -19.57
C GLY A 68 14.66 -10.53 -18.18
N GLY A 69 15.43 -11.46 -17.63
CA GLY A 69 16.09 -11.31 -16.33
C GLY A 69 15.14 -11.32 -15.11
N LYS A 70 13.88 -11.76 -15.28
CA LYS A 70 12.84 -11.73 -14.23
C LYS A 70 13.25 -12.49 -12.97
N THR A 71 13.59 -13.77 -13.12
CA THR A 71 14.02 -14.64 -12.02
C THR A 71 15.38 -14.18 -11.47
N THR A 72 16.27 -13.70 -12.34
CA THR A 72 17.58 -13.16 -11.96
C THR A 72 17.45 -11.94 -11.05
N LEU A 73 16.55 -11.00 -11.35
CA LEU A 73 16.26 -9.84 -10.50
C LEU A 73 15.81 -10.27 -9.11
N ALA A 74 14.84 -11.18 -9.03
CA ALA A 74 14.35 -11.69 -7.74
C ALA A 74 15.47 -12.38 -6.94
N LYS A 75 16.40 -13.09 -7.60
CA LYS A 75 17.57 -13.71 -6.95
C LYS A 75 18.55 -12.67 -6.41
N TYR A 76 18.86 -11.62 -7.17
CA TYR A 76 19.81 -10.59 -6.73
C TYR A 76 19.26 -9.78 -5.57
N LEU A 77 18.00 -9.36 -5.64
CA LEU A 77 17.36 -8.65 -4.53
C LEU A 77 17.31 -9.53 -3.27
N GLY A 78 17.06 -10.83 -3.39
CA GLY A 78 17.08 -11.75 -2.24
C GLY A 78 18.46 -11.88 -1.59
N GLN A 79 19.53 -11.92 -2.38
CA GLN A 79 20.90 -11.93 -1.85
C GLN A 79 21.21 -10.61 -1.10
N ILE A 80 20.80 -9.48 -1.66
CA ILE A 80 21.05 -8.14 -1.10
C ILE A 80 20.24 -7.91 0.19
N PHE A 81 18.94 -8.20 0.18
CA PHE A 81 18.04 -7.86 1.29
C PHE A 81 18.01 -8.90 2.42
N CYS A 82 18.36 -10.16 2.14
CA CYS A 82 18.34 -11.24 3.14
C CYS A 82 19.73 -11.78 3.48
N HIS A 83 20.81 -11.25 2.89
CA HIS A 83 22.19 -11.73 3.06
C HIS A 83 22.33 -13.25 2.83
N LEU A 84 21.53 -13.77 1.90
CA LEU A 84 21.56 -15.18 1.55
C LEU A 84 22.57 -15.40 0.43
N THR A 85 23.31 -16.49 0.50
CA THR A 85 24.15 -16.93 -0.60
C THR A 85 23.29 -17.35 -1.80
N LYS A 86 23.89 -17.38 -2.98
CA LYS A 86 23.22 -17.84 -4.20
C LYS A 86 22.56 -19.22 -4.04
N ASP A 87 23.24 -20.17 -3.40
CA ASP A 87 22.73 -21.53 -3.22
C ASP A 87 21.49 -21.56 -2.32
N LYS A 88 21.53 -20.83 -1.19
CA LYS A 88 20.35 -20.70 -0.31
C LYS A 88 19.18 -20.04 -1.03
N ILE A 89 19.44 -19.09 -1.91
CA ILE A 89 18.39 -18.45 -2.73
C ILE A 89 17.79 -19.45 -3.72
N GLU A 90 18.56 -20.37 -4.31
CA GLU A 90 18.00 -21.44 -5.17
C GLU A 90 17.06 -22.38 -4.40
N ASP A 91 17.39 -22.70 -3.13
CA ASP A 91 16.52 -23.52 -2.27
C ASP A 91 15.18 -22.83 -1.95
N CYS A 92 15.13 -21.50 -2.08
CA CYS A 92 13.93 -20.70 -1.88
C CYS A 92 13.04 -20.59 -3.13
N ILE A 93 13.36 -21.31 -4.20
CA ILE A 93 12.65 -21.23 -5.48
C ILE A 93 11.73 -22.43 -5.67
N LEU A 94 10.44 -22.15 -5.79
CA LEU A 94 9.46 -23.10 -6.26
C LEU A 94 9.35 -23.01 -7.79
N ARG A 95 9.82 -24.03 -8.50
CA ARG A 95 9.72 -24.09 -9.97
C ARG A 95 8.36 -24.66 -10.38
N GLY A 96 7.62 -23.90 -11.18
CA GLY A 96 6.32 -24.27 -11.69
C GLY A 96 6.37 -25.51 -12.58
N HIS A 97 5.61 -26.53 -12.22
CA HIS A 97 5.48 -27.76 -13.01
C HIS A 97 4.06 -28.32 -12.88
N PRO A 98 3.45 -28.87 -13.95
CA PRO A 98 2.07 -29.37 -13.90
C PRO A 98 1.86 -30.50 -12.89
N GLN A 99 2.87 -31.35 -12.69
CA GLN A 99 2.84 -32.50 -11.77
C GLN A 99 3.43 -32.17 -10.38
N LEU A 100 3.48 -30.90 -10.00
CA LEU A 100 4.00 -30.51 -8.69
C LEU A 100 3.05 -30.97 -7.58
N THR A 101 3.57 -31.79 -6.66
CA THR A 101 2.81 -32.34 -5.54
C THR A 101 2.82 -31.40 -4.34
N GLU A 102 1.81 -31.53 -3.47
CA GLU A 102 1.74 -30.77 -2.22
C GLU A 102 3.01 -30.93 -1.36
N GLU A 103 3.57 -32.14 -1.33
CA GLU A 103 4.82 -32.44 -0.61
C GLU A 103 6.02 -31.64 -1.09
N LYS A 104 6.14 -31.41 -2.40
CA LYS A 104 7.22 -30.60 -2.98
C LYS A 104 7.01 -29.10 -2.78
N ILE A 105 5.77 -28.66 -2.57
CA ILE A 105 5.44 -27.25 -2.32
C ILE A 105 5.64 -26.92 -0.85
N LEU A 106 5.03 -27.73 0.04
CA LEU A 106 4.91 -27.44 1.46
C LEU A 106 5.97 -28.14 2.29
N GLY A 107 6.01 -29.47 2.24
CA GLY A 107 6.84 -30.28 3.13
C GLY A 107 6.40 -31.74 3.11
N SER A 108 7.19 -32.58 3.77
CA SER A 108 6.92 -34.02 3.87
C SER A 108 6.86 -34.45 5.34
N LEU A 109 6.29 -35.61 5.62
CA LEU A 109 6.33 -36.18 6.96
C LEU A 109 7.77 -36.57 7.33
N ASP A 110 8.13 -36.44 8.61
CA ASP A 110 9.44 -36.85 9.11
C ASP A 110 9.61 -38.39 9.01
N PHE A 111 10.30 -38.84 7.97
CA PHE A 111 10.61 -40.25 7.74
C PHE A 111 11.41 -40.88 8.88
N ALA A 112 12.23 -40.12 9.61
CA ALA A 112 12.97 -40.65 10.75
C ALA A 112 12.03 -41.01 11.92
N GLN A 113 10.94 -40.27 12.08
CA GLN A 113 9.89 -40.59 13.05
C GLN A 113 9.04 -41.79 12.62
N ILE A 114 8.75 -41.93 11.33
CA ILE A 114 8.02 -43.09 10.78
C ILE A 114 8.83 -44.39 10.95
N THR A 115 10.15 -44.30 10.79
CA THR A 115 11.06 -45.46 10.91
C THR A 115 11.51 -45.73 12.35
N ASN A 116 10.92 -45.06 13.35
CA ASN A 116 11.29 -45.15 14.77
C ASN A 116 12.76 -44.79 15.09
N ASN A 117 13.44 -44.09 14.19
CA ASN A 117 14.80 -43.59 14.40
C ASN A 117 14.82 -42.27 15.19
N LYS A 118 13.68 -41.58 15.29
CA LYS A 118 13.47 -40.37 16.07
C LYS A 118 12.15 -40.48 16.84
N PRO A 119 12.07 -40.04 18.12
CA PRO A 119 10.81 -40.08 18.86
C PRO A 119 9.77 -39.16 18.21
N LEU A 120 8.50 -39.56 18.32
CA LEU A 120 7.34 -38.72 17.97
C LEU A 120 7.32 -37.45 18.82
N ASN A 121 6.56 -36.46 18.37
CA ASN A 121 6.43 -35.22 19.12
C ASN A 121 5.70 -35.42 20.45
N LYS A 122 5.64 -34.34 21.26
CA LYS A 122 5.02 -34.33 22.60
C LYS A 122 3.54 -34.74 22.63
N TYR A 123 2.87 -34.81 21.47
CA TYR A 123 1.48 -35.25 21.33
C TYR A 123 1.34 -36.65 20.70
N GLY A 124 2.45 -37.37 20.49
CA GLY A 124 2.46 -38.68 19.86
C GLY A 124 2.12 -38.64 18.36
N LYS A 125 2.34 -37.51 17.69
CA LYS A 125 2.14 -37.34 16.23
C LYS A 125 3.49 -37.26 15.50
N ILE A 126 3.46 -37.59 14.21
CA ILE A 126 4.58 -37.37 13.28
C ILE A 126 4.62 -35.88 12.93
N ASP A 127 5.80 -35.29 12.97
CA ASP A 127 6.05 -33.89 12.61
C ASP A 127 6.16 -33.72 11.09
N VAL A 128 5.78 -32.54 10.60
CA VAL A 128 5.99 -32.13 9.22
C VAL A 128 7.35 -31.46 9.07
N VAL A 129 8.17 -31.98 8.16
CA VAL A 129 9.41 -31.34 7.69
C VAL A 129 9.05 -30.40 6.54
N TRP A 130 8.99 -29.11 6.86
CA TRP A 130 8.67 -28.05 5.91
C TRP A 130 9.84 -27.77 4.95
N ASN A 131 9.53 -27.50 3.68
CA ASN A 131 10.52 -27.19 2.66
C ASN A 131 11.13 -25.80 2.89
N SER A 132 12.36 -25.59 2.43
CA SER A 132 13.07 -24.29 2.51
C SER A 132 12.26 -23.13 1.92
N PHE A 133 11.47 -23.39 0.87
CA PHE A 133 10.53 -22.43 0.29
C PHE A 133 9.51 -21.89 1.30
N VAL A 134 8.98 -22.75 2.19
CA VAL A 134 8.02 -22.36 3.24
C VAL A 134 8.71 -21.54 4.33
N ASP A 135 9.91 -21.94 4.73
CA ASP A 135 10.63 -21.38 5.88
C ASP A 135 11.30 -20.04 5.57
N SER A 136 11.70 -19.82 4.32
CA SER A 136 12.43 -18.62 3.92
C SER A 136 11.59 -17.34 3.99
N LYS A 137 12.19 -16.22 4.41
CA LYS A 137 11.57 -14.89 4.30
C LYS A 137 11.50 -14.40 2.85
N TRP A 138 12.31 -14.96 1.95
CA TRP A 138 12.34 -14.62 0.53
C TRP A 138 11.86 -15.80 -0.30
N LYS A 139 10.78 -15.61 -1.07
CA LYS A 139 10.12 -16.67 -1.84
C LYS A 139 10.12 -16.33 -3.32
N ILE A 140 10.49 -17.28 -4.17
CA ILE A 140 10.40 -17.11 -5.63
C ILE A 140 9.55 -18.24 -6.19
N ILE A 141 8.53 -17.92 -6.97
CA ILE A 141 7.77 -18.89 -7.76
C ILE A 141 8.12 -18.66 -9.22
N ASP A 142 8.92 -19.55 -9.80
CA ASP A 142 9.31 -19.45 -11.20
C ASP A 142 8.26 -20.12 -12.09
N GLU A 143 7.82 -19.46 -13.16
CA GLU A 143 6.83 -19.98 -14.11
C GLU A 143 5.51 -20.39 -13.42
N ILE A 144 4.92 -19.48 -12.64
CA ILE A 144 3.71 -19.74 -11.84
C ILE A 144 2.51 -20.20 -12.69
N ASN A 145 2.47 -19.85 -13.98
CA ASN A 145 1.45 -20.30 -14.91
C ASN A 145 1.66 -21.74 -15.42
N ARG A 146 2.69 -22.47 -14.98
CA ARG A 146 2.83 -23.93 -15.17
C ARG A 146 2.27 -24.73 -14.01
N LEU A 147 1.83 -24.07 -12.93
CA LEU A 147 1.22 -24.73 -11.78
C LEU A 147 -0.21 -25.16 -12.11
N SER A 148 -0.53 -26.41 -11.76
CA SER A 148 -1.91 -26.91 -11.83
C SER A 148 -2.86 -26.10 -10.92
N PRO A 149 -4.17 -26.07 -11.20
CA PRO A 149 -5.15 -25.41 -10.33
C PRO A 149 -5.09 -25.88 -8.87
N TYR A 150 -4.77 -27.16 -8.64
CA TYR A 150 -4.58 -27.71 -7.30
C TYR A 150 -3.36 -27.10 -6.58
N ALA A 151 -2.21 -27.02 -7.26
CA ALA A 151 -1.02 -26.36 -6.72
C ALA A 151 -1.25 -24.86 -6.45
N GLN A 152 -1.98 -24.17 -7.35
CA GLN A 152 -2.37 -22.77 -7.12
C GLN A 152 -3.25 -22.62 -5.86
N ASN A 153 -4.19 -23.55 -5.63
CA ASN A 153 -5.05 -23.53 -4.45
C ASN A 153 -4.27 -23.71 -3.14
N ILE A 154 -3.26 -24.59 -3.11
CA ILE A 154 -2.39 -24.76 -1.95
C ILE A 154 -1.68 -23.44 -1.59
N LEU A 155 -1.20 -22.71 -2.61
CA LEU A 155 -0.52 -21.43 -2.43
C LEU A 155 -1.47 -20.29 -2.02
N LEU A 156 -2.80 -20.43 -2.21
CA LEU A 156 -3.75 -19.39 -1.81
C LEU A 156 -3.71 -19.13 -0.30
N SER A 157 -3.65 -20.17 0.53
CA SER A 157 -3.60 -20.03 1.99
C SER A 157 -2.34 -19.30 2.42
N LEU A 158 -1.20 -19.66 1.82
CA LEU A 158 0.08 -18.96 2.02
C LEU A 158 -0.05 -17.47 1.67
N LEU A 159 -0.63 -17.15 0.52
CA LEU A 159 -0.71 -15.79 0.00
C LEU A 159 -1.76 -14.91 0.72
N ALA A 160 -2.87 -15.46 1.23
CA ALA A 160 -3.86 -14.67 1.98
C ALA A 160 -3.56 -14.56 3.46
N GLU A 161 -3.33 -15.70 4.11
CA GLU A 161 -3.33 -15.80 5.56
C GLU A 161 -1.90 -15.84 6.11
N GLY A 162 -0.92 -16.13 5.26
CA GLY A 162 0.44 -16.42 5.70
C GLY A 162 0.47 -17.69 6.55
N THR A 163 -0.40 -18.64 6.23
CA THR A 163 -0.50 -19.93 6.89
C THR A 163 -0.37 -21.02 5.84
N VAL A 164 0.27 -22.11 6.22
CA VAL A 164 0.28 -23.34 5.43
C VAL A 164 -0.25 -24.46 6.31
N LYS A 165 -0.98 -25.37 5.68
CA LYS A 165 -1.50 -26.56 6.33
C LYS A 165 -1.08 -27.75 5.51
N TYR A 166 -0.51 -28.75 6.16
CA TYR A 166 -0.19 -30.02 5.55
C TYR A 166 -0.66 -31.13 6.50
N GLN A 167 -1.55 -32.00 6.00
CA GLN A 167 -2.31 -32.95 6.82
C GLN A 167 -3.00 -32.25 8.02
N ASP A 168 -2.67 -32.63 9.26
CA ASP A 168 -3.23 -32.08 10.49
C ASP A 168 -2.33 -31.03 11.17
N GLU A 169 -1.21 -30.67 10.55
CA GLU A 169 -0.31 -29.64 11.07
C GLU A 169 -0.51 -28.33 10.31
N SER A 170 -0.67 -27.24 11.06
CA SER A 170 -0.76 -25.88 10.53
C SER A 170 0.42 -25.07 11.03
N ARG A 171 1.07 -24.33 10.14
CA ARG A 171 2.18 -23.44 10.46
C ARG A 171 1.88 -22.02 10.01
N ILE A 172 2.04 -21.08 10.95
CA ILE A 172 2.00 -19.64 10.67
C ILE A 172 3.38 -19.22 10.19
N ILE A 173 3.42 -18.53 9.05
CA ILE A 173 4.65 -18.08 8.41
C ILE A 173 4.90 -16.62 8.80
N PRO A 174 6.12 -16.28 9.24
CA PRO A 174 6.53 -14.90 9.47
C PRO A 174 6.34 -14.02 8.22
N PRO A 175 6.41 -12.68 8.34
CA PRO A 175 6.42 -11.81 7.18
C PRO A 175 7.46 -12.26 6.14
N PHE A 176 7.03 -12.36 4.89
CA PHE A 176 7.85 -12.79 3.75
C PHE A 176 7.72 -11.82 2.59
N THR A 177 8.59 -11.95 1.60
CA THR A 177 8.48 -11.28 0.30
C THR A 177 8.44 -12.35 -0.78
N LEU A 178 7.51 -12.21 -1.72
CA LEU A 178 7.32 -13.16 -2.81
C LEU A 178 7.38 -12.50 -4.18
N TYR A 179 8.16 -13.12 -5.08
CA TYR A 179 8.19 -12.81 -6.52
C TYR A 179 7.76 -14.01 -7.32
N ALA A 180 6.74 -13.84 -8.14
CA ALA A 180 6.30 -14.83 -9.11
C ALA A 180 6.67 -14.39 -10.52
N THR A 181 7.21 -15.30 -11.33
CA THR A 181 7.48 -15.03 -12.75
C THR A 181 6.43 -15.71 -13.62
N LEU A 182 5.97 -14.99 -14.65
CA LEU A 182 5.11 -15.52 -15.70
C LEU A 182 5.77 -15.35 -17.05
N ASN A 183 5.73 -16.44 -17.82
CA ASN A 183 6.05 -16.43 -19.23
C ASN A 183 4.76 -16.27 -20.06
N PRO A 184 4.84 -15.72 -21.29
CA PRO A 184 3.67 -15.54 -22.15
C PRO A 184 3.02 -16.88 -22.48
N LYS A 185 1.75 -16.86 -22.92
CA LYS A 185 0.97 -18.07 -23.23
C LYS A 185 1.74 -18.99 -24.20
N ASP A 186 1.87 -20.25 -23.77
CA ASP A 186 2.44 -21.39 -24.48
C ASP A 186 1.49 -22.58 -24.23
N ASN A 187 1.58 -23.65 -25.00
CA ASN A 187 0.65 -24.79 -24.97
C ASN A 187 0.58 -25.49 -23.59
N ALA A 188 1.61 -25.35 -22.76
CA ALA A 188 1.70 -25.95 -21.42
C ALA A 188 1.28 -25.01 -20.28
N ASN A 189 0.72 -23.83 -20.58
CA ASN A 189 0.39 -22.84 -19.57
C ASN A 189 -1.07 -22.93 -19.13
N GLU A 190 -1.28 -22.99 -17.82
CA GLU A 190 -2.59 -22.89 -17.16
C GLU A 190 -3.01 -21.43 -17.01
N GLU A 191 -4.31 -21.16 -17.15
CA GLU A 191 -4.86 -19.82 -16.92
C GLU A 191 -4.97 -19.54 -15.42
N LEU A 192 -4.25 -18.52 -14.93
CA LEU A 192 -4.37 -18.08 -13.54
C LEU A 192 -5.76 -17.49 -13.29
N SER A 193 -6.46 -18.03 -12.28
CA SER A 193 -7.77 -17.53 -11.86
C SER A 193 -7.68 -16.10 -11.31
N LEU A 194 -8.76 -15.32 -11.45
CA LEU A 194 -8.80 -13.96 -10.90
C LEU A 194 -8.61 -13.92 -9.38
N PRO A 195 -9.23 -14.82 -8.57
CA PRO A 195 -8.98 -14.88 -7.13
C PRO A 195 -7.51 -15.11 -6.77
N PHE A 196 -6.76 -15.84 -7.62
CA PHE A 196 -5.33 -16.06 -7.43
C PHE A 196 -4.51 -14.81 -7.79
N LYS A 197 -4.80 -14.16 -8.93
CA LYS A 197 -4.15 -12.88 -9.32
C LYS A 197 -4.40 -11.77 -8.31
N ASP A 198 -5.59 -11.72 -7.71
CA ASP A 198 -5.96 -10.76 -6.66
C ASP A 198 -5.06 -10.84 -5.41
N ARG A 199 -4.35 -11.96 -5.18
CA ARG A 199 -3.39 -12.10 -4.07
C ARG A 199 -2.02 -11.47 -4.31
N PHE A 200 -1.75 -11.05 -5.53
CA PHE A 200 -0.51 -10.36 -5.88
C PHE A 200 -0.74 -8.86 -5.86
N ALA A 201 -0.06 -8.13 -4.98
CA ALA A 201 -0.22 -6.68 -4.85
C ALA A 201 0.26 -5.94 -6.10
N LEU A 202 1.38 -6.38 -6.69
CA LEU A 202 1.95 -5.78 -7.90
C LEU A 202 1.99 -6.78 -9.05
N ALA A 203 1.80 -6.27 -10.26
CA ALA A 203 2.03 -7.00 -11.49
C ALA A 203 2.71 -6.08 -12.51
N LEU A 204 3.85 -6.52 -13.05
CA LEU A 204 4.66 -5.72 -13.95
C LEU A 204 5.01 -6.51 -15.21
N PRO A 205 4.60 -6.04 -16.40
CA PRO A 205 5.16 -6.52 -17.66
C PRO A 205 6.58 -5.98 -17.85
N ILE A 206 7.53 -6.89 -17.95
CA ILE A 206 8.94 -6.67 -18.23
C ILE A 206 9.20 -6.95 -19.71
N THR A 207 9.76 -5.97 -20.40
CA THR A 207 10.25 -6.05 -21.78
C THR A 207 11.68 -6.60 -21.82
N MET A 208 12.13 -7.03 -23.00
CA MET A 208 13.57 -7.30 -23.16
C MET A 208 14.34 -5.98 -23.13
N PRO A 209 15.58 -5.97 -22.61
CA PRO A 209 16.46 -4.81 -22.70
C PRO A 209 16.59 -4.34 -24.15
N ASP A 210 16.85 -3.05 -24.36
CA ASP A 210 17.12 -2.51 -25.68
C ASP A 210 18.52 -2.89 -26.19
N TYR A 211 18.78 -2.64 -27.47
CA TYR A 211 20.06 -2.98 -28.12
C TYR A 211 21.27 -2.37 -27.41
N ASP A 212 21.15 -1.13 -26.94
CA ASP A 212 22.21 -0.44 -26.21
C ASP A 212 22.54 -1.17 -24.89
N SER A 213 21.50 -1.54 -24.14
CA SER A 213 21.62 -2.32 -22.90
C SER A 213 22.22 -3.70 -23.13
N PHE A 214 21.89 -4.38 -24.24
CA PHE A 214 22.46 -5.69 -24.57
C PHE A 214 23.98 -5.68 -24.66
N SER A 215 24.59 -4.57 -25.11
CA SER A 215 26.04 -4.46 -25.29
C SER A 215 26.84 -4.54 -23.98
N THR A 216 26.18 -4.28 -22.85
CA THR A 216 26.74 -4.31 -21.49
C THR A 216 26.52 -5.66 -20.79
N ILE A 217 25.50 -6.41 -21.21
CA ILE A 217 25.13 -7.71 -20.65
C ILE A 217 26.11 -8.78 -21.17
N GLY A 218 26.91 -9.38 -20.28
CA GLY A 218 27.74 -10.56 -20.58
C GLY A 218 29.23 -10.30 -20.86
N LYS A 219 29.71 -9.04 -20.87
CA LYS A 219 31.13 -8.71 -21.11
C LYS A 219 32.04 -8.74 -19.87
N ARG A 220 31.51 -8.83 -18.64
CA ARG A 220 32.31 -8.88 -17.39
C ARG A 220 32.43 -10.29 -16.81
N ASP A 221 33.63 -10.62 -16.32
CA ASP A 221 34.00 -11.89 -15.71
C ASP A 221 33.04 -12.32 -14.59
N LYS A 222 32.72 -13.62 -14.56
CA LYS A 222 31.84 -14.25 -13.56
C LYS A 222 32.32 -14.06 -12.12
N ASN A 223 33.62 -13.84 -11.89
CA ASN A 223 34.24 -13.75 -10.55
C ASN A 223 33.93 -12.45 -9.79
N SER A 224 33.39 -11.40 -10.43
CA SER A 224 32.99 -10.16 -9.71
C SER A 224 31.59 -10.25 -9.06
N ARG A 225 30.89 -11.38 -9.22
CA ARG A 225 29.48 -11.57 -8.84
C ARG A 225 29.28 -12.19 -7.45
N ASP A 226 30.37 -12.51 -6.76
CA ASP A 226 30.34 -13.52 -5.69
C ASP A 226 30.00 -12.97 -4.29
N LYS A 227 29.64 -11.69 -4.15
CA LYS A 227 29.37 -11.05 -2.84
C LYS A 227 28.21 -10.05 -2.87
N LEU A 228 27.09 -10.39 -3.51
CA LEU A 228 25.91 -9.52 -3.54
C LEU A 228 25.31 -9.32 -2.13
N GLU A 229 25.46 -10.31 -1.27
CA GLU A 229 25.11 -10.25 0.15
C GLU A 229 25.85 -9.14 0.93
N GLU A 230 26.98 -8.65 0.44
CA GLU A 230 27.75 -7.57 1.08
C GLU A 230 27.37 -6.17 0.56
N TYR A 231 26.42 -6.05 -0.37
CA TYR A 231 26.07 -4.74 -0.97
C TYR A 231 25.38 -3.83 0.04
N LEU A 232 24.72 -4.42 1.04
CA LEU A 232 23.82 -3.71 1.93
C LEU A 232 23.94 -4.23 3.38
N PRO A 233 25.15 -4.30 3.96
CA PRO A 233 25.50 -5.18 5.09
C PRO A 233 24.74 -4.93 6.40
N ASN A 234 24.11 -3.77 6.55
CA ASN A 234 23.42 -3.35 7.78
C ASN A 234 21.89 -3.30 7.60
N ILE A 235 21.32 -4.05 6.66
CA ILE A 235 19.87 -4.02 6.44
C ILE A 235 19.13 -4.94 7.38
N ASP A 236 18.21 -4.35 8.13
CA ASP A 236 17.11 -5.06 8.73
C ASP A 236 15.81 -4.62 8.06
N LEU A 237 15.27 -5.51 7.21
CA LEU A 237 13.98 -5.30 6.57
C LEU A 237 12.86 -5.00 7.58
N SER A 238 12.93 -5.58 8.78
CA SER A 238 11.89 -5.38 9.79
C SER A 238 11.92 -3.98 10.41
N GLU A 239 13.10 -3.35 10.53
CA GLU A 239 13.22 -1.95 10.95
C GLU A 239 12.69 -1.02 9.86
N VAL A 240 13.11 -1.23 8.61
CA VAL A 240 12.62 -0.43 7.47
C VAL A 240 11.10 -0.56 7.31
N GLN A 241 10.54 -1.76 7.48
CA GLN A 241 9.10 -1.99 7.46
C GLN A 241 8.36 -1.24 8.58
N LYS A 242 8.95 -1.10 9.77
CA LYS A 242 8.39 -0.28 10.86
C LYS A 242 8.42 1.21 10.51
N ASP A 243 9.52 1.69 9.95
CA ASP A 243 9.64 3.08 9.50
C ASP A 243 8.61 3.42 8.44
N ILE A 244 8.39 2.53 7.47
CA ILE A 244 7.38 2.70 6.41
C ILE A 244 5.97 2.83 7.00
N LYS A 245 5.63 2.04 8.04
CA LYS A 245 4.31 2.12 8.68
C LYS A 245 4.03 3.50 9.29
N SER A 246 5.05 4.22 9.71
CA SER A 246 4.94 5.56 10.30
C SER A 246 4.56 6.67 9.30
N ILE A 247 4.77 6.45 8.00
CA ILE A 247 4.43 7.45 6.98
C ILE A 247 2.92 7.68 6.94
N SER A 248 2.52 8.94 6.96
CA SER A 248 1.13 9.37 6.89
C SER A 248 0.68 9.64 5.45
N TYR A 249 -0.62 9.60 5.25
CA TYR A 249 -1.26 10.03 4.01
C TYR A 249 -1.72 11.48 4.12
N THR A 250 -1.70 12.18 2.99
CA THR A 250 -2.49 13.41 2.83
C THR A 250 -3.98 13.04 2.79
N SER A 251 -4.86 13.88 3.34
CA SER A 251 -6.31 13.64 3.31
C SER A 251 -6.86 13.47 1.89
N GLU A 252 -6.28 14.20 0.93
CA GLU A 252 -6.61 14.05 -0.48
C GLU A 252 -6.27 12.66 -1.03
N ALA A 253 -5.09 12.10 -0.69
CA ALA A 253 -4.69 10.77 -1.15
C ALA A 253 -5.62 9.67 -0.60
N GLU A 254 -6.04 9.78 0.67
CA GLU A 254 -7.00 8.83 1.26
C GLU A 254 -8.36 8.88 0.56
N LEU A 255 -8.87 10.09 0.30
CA LEU A 255 -10.09 10.30 -0.48
C LEU A 255 -9.95 9.73 -1.89
N PHE A 256 -8.81 9.94 -2.54
CA PHE A 256 -8.56 9.45 -3.88
C PHE A 256 -8.51 7.92 -3.95
N ILE A 257 -7.88 7.24 -2.99
CA ILE A 257 -7.90 5.77 -2.91
C ILE A 257 -9.34 5.26 -2.78
N ASN A 258 -10.13 5.85 -1.88
CA ASN A 258 -11.54 5.47 -1.71
C ASN A 258 -12.34 5.70 -3.00
N TYR A 259 -12.06 6.82 -3.69
CA TYR A 259 -12.69 7.17 -4.95
C TYR A 259 -12.37 6.16 -6.06
N ILE A 260 -11.12 5.73 -6.22
CA ILE A 260 -10.72 4.67 -7.17
C ILE A 260 -11.55 3.41 -6.94
N ILE A 261 -11.59 2.89 -5.71
CA ILE A 261 -12.31 1.64 -5.39
C ILE A 261 -13.81 1.79 -5.70
N ALA A 262 -14.41 2.91 -5.31
CA ALA A 262 -15.81 3.19 -5.57
C ALA A 262 -16.10 3.30 -7.08
N SER A 263 -15.25 3.99 -7.85
CA SER A 263 -15.38 4.12 -9.31
C SER A 263 -15.34 2.77 -10.03
N TYR A 264 -14.56 1.81 -9.53
CA TYR A 264 -14.51 0.46 -10.12
C TYR A 264 -15.75 -0.38 -9.77
N ARG A 265 -16.29 -0.23 -8.57
CA ARG A 265 -17.44 -1.00 -8.08
C ARG A 265 -18.78 -0.50 -8.61
N LEU A 266 -18.98 0.82 -8.58
CA LEU A 266 -20.32 1.40 -8.67
C LEU A 266 -21.00 1.25 -10.04
N CYS A 267 -22.32 1.10 -9.98
CA CYS A 267 -23.23 1.16 -11.11
C CYS A 267 -24.63 1.54 -10.60
N MET A 268 -25.35 2.41 -11.30
CA MET A 268 -26.71 2.82 -10.91
C MET A 268 -27.77 1.71 -11.05
N ARG A 269 -27.46 0.63 -11.78
CA ARG A 269 -28.47 -0.37 -12.21
C ARG A 269 -28.30 -1.76 -11.61
N ALA A 270 -27.09 -2.11 -11.19
CA ALA A 270 -26.79 -3.45 -10.69
C ALA A 270 -25.56 -3.44 -9.80
N SER A 271 -25.49 -4.35 -8.84
CA SER A 271 -24.23 -4.69 -8.18
C SER A 271 -23.39 -5.55 -9.13
N LYS A 272 -22.22 -5.06 -9.54
CA LYS A 272 -21.33 -5.81 -10.46
C LYS A 272 -20.65 -7.01 -9.79
N GLU A 273 -20.66 -7.08 -8.46
CA GLU A 273 -20.01 -8.14 -7.68
C GLU A 273 -20.83 -9.42 -7.67
N SER A 274 -22.17 -9.31 -7.71
CA SER A 274 -23.09 -10.42 -7.46
C SER A 274 -23.95 -10.80 -8.68
N ASN A 275 -23.79 -10.11 -9.81
CA ASN A 275 -24.62 -10.32 -11.00
C ASN A 275 -23.81 -10.84 -12.20
N ASP A 276 -24.00 -12.11 -12.55
CA ASP A 276 -23.37 -12.74 -13.73
C ASP A 276 -24.21 -12.59 -15.01
N THR A 277 -25.52 -12.38 -14.86
CA THR A 277 -26.47 -12.29 -15.97
C THR A 277 -26.34 -10.97 -16.71
N LEU A 278 -26.35 -9.86 -15.98
CA LEU A 278 -26.20 -8.49 -16.47
C LEU A 278 -24.73 -8.05 -16.36
N SER A 279 -24.07 -7.87 -17.50
CA SER A 279 -22.70 -7.35 -17.54
C SER A 279 -22.58 -6.21 -18.55
N VAL A 280 -21.51 -5.42 -18.40
CA VAL A 280 -21.20 -4.28 -19.28
C VAL A 280 -21.07 -4.67 -20.75
N ASP A 281 -20.58 -5.89 -21.04
CA ASP A 281 -20.46 -6.40 -22.41
C ASP A 281 -21.80 -6.83 -23.02
N LYS A 282 -22.82 -7.05 -22.18
CA LYS A 282 -24.20 -7.39 -22.56
C LYS A 282 -25.06 -6.12 -22.54
N ASN A 283 -26.24 -6.18 -21.90
CA ASN A 283 -27.27 -5.15 -21.99
C ASN A 283 -27.25 -4.16 -20.80
N LEU A 284 -26.31 -4.30 -19.86
CA LEU A 284 -26.30 -3.47 -18.62
C LEU A 284 -26.21 -1.97 -18.92
N CYS A 285 -25.47 -1.59 -19.96
CA CYS A 285 -25.26 -0.20 -20.34
C CYS A 285 -26.27 0.32 -21.38
N GLU A 286 -27.19 -0.49 -21.89
CA GLU A 286 -28.19 -0.05 -22.88
C GLU A 286 -29.12 0.99 -22.27
N ASN A 287 -29.30 2.13 -22.94
CA ASN A 287 -30.11 3.27 -22.49
C ASN A 287 -29.76 3.81 -21.09
N CYS A 288 -28.52 3.64 -20.64
CA CYS A 288 -28.07 4.13 -19.34
C CYS A 288 -27.61 5.60 -19.41
N ARG A 289 -28.14 6.46 -18.51
CA ARG A 289 -27.73 7.87 -18.37
C ARG A 289 -26.23 8.06 -18.09
N MET A 290 -25.61 7.07 -17.45
CA MET A 290 -24.18 7.08 -17.11
C MET A 290 -23.30 6.45 -18.22
N LYS A 291 -23.86 6.14 -19.38
CA LYS A 291 -23.09 5.67 -20.54
C LYS A 291 -22.49 6.89 -21.25
N GLY A 292 -21.28 7.28 -20.84
CA GLY A 292 -20.47 8.30 -21.51
C GLY A 292 -19.04 7.83 -21.74
N GLU A 293 -18.30 8.51 -22.60
CA GLU A 293 -16.88 8.23 -22.84
C GLU A 293 -16.03 8.50 -21.60
N GLU A 294 -16.31 9.59 -20.89
CA GLU A 294 -15.60 9.96 -19.66
C GLU A 294 -15.95 9.07 -18.45
N LYS A 295 -17.02 8.28 -18.55
CA LYS A 295 -17.47 7.43 -17.44
C LYS A 295 -16.72 6.11 -17.41
N VAL A 296 -16.28 5.74 -16.22
CA VAL A 296 -15.44 4.55 -16.01
C VAL A 296 -16.28 3.29 -15.81
N CYS A 297 -17.50 3.43 -15.28
CA CYS A 297 -18.37 2.29 -14.97
C CYS A 297 -18.74 1.43 -16.19
N ASN A 298 -18.78 1.99 -17.41
CA ASN A 298 -19.08 1.25 -18.65
C ASN A 298 -17.85 0.60 -19.31
N LYS A 299 -16.68 0.70 -18.67
CA LYS A 299 -15.41 0.09 -19.13
C LYS A 299 -14.96 -1.07 -18.25
N ILE A 300 -15.63 -1.28 -17.12
CA ILE A 300 -15.24 -2.26 -16.11
C ILE A 300 -16.29 -3.34 -16.02
N LYS A 301 -15.89 -4.57 -16.34
CA LYS A 301 -16.76 -5.75 -16.27
C LYS A 301 -16.78 -6.33 -14.87
N GLN A 302 -15.62 -6.63 -14.29
CA GLN A 302 -15.48 -7.14 -12.93
C GLN A 302 -14.85 -6.07 -12.04
N PRO A 303 -15.45 -5.76 -10.87
CA PRO A 303 -14.96 -4.73 -9.97
C PRO A 303 -13.73 -5.19 -9.16
N LEU A 304 -13.14 -4.25 -8.40
CA LEU A 304 -11.98 -4.52 -7.54
C LEU A 304 -12.41 -5.12 -6.20
N SER A 305 -11.53 -5.95 -5.63
CA SER A 305 -11.64 -6.40 -4.25
C SER A 305 -11.22 -5.30 -3.26
N VAL A 306 -11.60 -5.46 -1.99
CA VAL A 306 -11.16 -4.56 -0.91
C VAL A 306 -9.64 -4.64 -0.69
N ARG A 307 -8.97 -5.72 -1.10
CA ARG A 307 -7.52 -5.87 -0.96
C ARG A 307 -6.74 -4.80 -1.69
N VAL A 308 -7.25 -4.35 -2.84
CA VAL A 308 -6.61 -3.26 -3.60
C VAL A 308 -6.49 -2.00 -2.76
N LYS A 309 -7.50 -1.70 -1.93
CA LYS A 309 -7.44 -0.58 -0.99
C LYS A 309 -6.27 -0.76 -0.02
N GLU A 310 -6.24 -1.90 0.69
CA GLU A 310 -5.19 -2.19 1.66
C GLU A 310 -3.80 -2.16 1.03
N ASP A 311 -3.65 -2.67 -0.18
CA ASP A 311 -2.37 -2.65 -0.89
C ASP A 311 -1.96 -1.23 -1.29
N LEU A 312 -2.89 -0.40 -1.79
CA LEU A 312 -2.60 1.02 -2.08
C LEU A 312 -2.15 1.77 -0.83
N TYR A 313 -2.71 1.43 0.35
CA TYR A 313 -2.27 1.97 1.64
C TYR A 313 -0.88 1.46 2.09
N ARG A 314 -0.51 0.23 1.76
CA ARG A 314 0.80 -0.33 2.15
C ARG A 314 1.91 0.10 1.19
N TYR A 315 1.68 -0.06 -0.11
CA TYR A 315 2.66 0.26 -1.15
C TYR A 315 2.80 1.75 -1.39
N GLY A 316 1.75 2.56 -1.15
CA GLY A 316 1.87 4.02 -1.20
C GLY A 316 2.88 4.55 -0.17
N LYS A 317 2.85 4.01 1.06
CA LYS A 317 3.86 4.33 2.09
C LYS A 317 5.25 3.88 1.66
N ALA A 318 5.39 2.64 1.16
CA ALA A 318 6.68 2.12 0.73
C ALA A 318 7.29 2.93 -0.42
N LEU A 319 6.47 3.37 -1.39
CA LEU A 319 6.93 4.25 -2.46
C LEU A 319 7.32 5.63 -1.94
N ALA A 320 6.50 6.26 -1.09
CA ALA A 320 6.82 7.55 -0.50
C ALA A 320 8.15 7.47 0.29
N TRP A 321 8.33 6.44 1.11
CA TRP A 321 9.58 6.19 1.84
C TRP A 321 10.78 6.05 0.90
N PHE A 322 10.64 5.21 -0.13
CA PHE A 322 11.71 4.98 -1.10
C PHE A 322 12.12 6.26 -1.85
N LEU A 323 11.14 7.08 -2.23
CA LEU A 323 11.38 8.37 -2.88
C LEU A 323 11.89 9.45 -1.92
N GLY A 324 11.84 9.21 -0.60
CA GLY A 324 12.20 10.19 0.43
C GLY A 324 11.13 11.26 0.67
N ALA A 325 9.89 10.99 0.27
CA ALA A 325 8.76 11.90 0.50
C ALA A 325 8.27 11.82 1.96
N PRO A 326 7.89 12.95 2.58
CA PRO A 326 7.43 12.97 3.97
C PRO A 326 6.05 12.33 4.15
N GLN A 327 5.21 12.33 3.11
CA GLN A 327 3.84 11.84 3.14
C GLN A 327 3.43 11.25 1.79
N VAL A 328 2.38 10.42 1.80
CA VAL A 328 1.80 9.89 0.57
C VAL A 328 0.83 10.90 -0.04
N THR A 329 1.08 11.27 -1.31
CA THR A 329 0.27 12.21 -2.10
C THR A 329 -0.56 11.46 -3.16
N THR A 330 -1.47 12.17 -3.82
CA THR A 330 -2.26 11.62 -4.93
C THR A 330 -1.40 11.20 -6.11
N GLU A 331 -0.27 11.87 -6.35
CA GLU A 331 0.69 11.50 -7.40
C GLU A 331 1.32 10.13 -7.17
N HIS A 332 1.74 9.82 -5.93
CA HIS A 332 2.25 8.48 -5.60
C HIS A 332 1.22 7.38 -5.88
N ILE A 333 -0.05 7.64 -5.57
CA ILE A 333 -1.14 6.70 -5.83
C ILE A 333 -1.44 6.58 -7.33
N MET A 334 -1.44 7.68 -8.07
CA MET A 334 -1.60 7.69 -9.53
C MET A 334 -0.53 6.84 -10.22
N THR A 335 0.71 6.92 -9.75
CA THR A 335 1.83 6.16 -10.31
C THR A 335 1.74 4.67 -10.00
N LEU A 336 1.30 4.27 -8.80
CA LEU A 336 1.21 2.87 -8.39
C LEU A 336 -0.05 2.16 -8.89
N ALA A 337 -1.20 2.83 -8.83
CA ALA A 337 -2.51 2.20 -9.03
C ALA A 337 -2.61 1.36 -10.30
N PRO A 338 -2.09 1.78 -11.48
CA PRO A 338 -2.14 0.97 -12.68
C PRO A 338 -1.52 -0.42 -12.50
N TYR A 339 -0.34 -0.52 -11.89
CA TYR A 339 0.41 -1.76 -11.68
C TYR A 339 -0.17 -2.67 -10.60
N MET A 340 -1.08 -2.14 -9.78
CA MET A 340 -1.74 -2.87 -8.69
C MET A 340 -3.15 -3.35 -9.06
N ILE A 341 -3.72 -2.78 -10.12
CA ILE A 341 -5.13 -2.96 -10.48
C ILE A 341 -5.31 -3.84 -11.72
N TRP A 342 -4.48 -3.67 -12.75
CA TRP A 342 -4.75 -4.20 -14.09
C TRP A 342 -4.96 -5.72 -14.13
N HIS A 343 -4.25 -6.49 -13.30
CA HIS A 343 -4.35 -7.94 -13.23
C HIS A 343 -5.48 -8.45 -12.32
N ARG A 344 -6.14 -7.55 -11.59
CA ARG A 344 -7.19 -7.85 -10.58
C ARG A 344 -8.60 -7.48 -11.04
N THR A 345 -8.71 -6.88 -12.22
CA THR A 345 -9.97 -6.45 -12.81
C THR A 345 -10.11 -7.07 -14.20
N VAL A 346 -11.35 -7.15 -14.68
CA VAL A 346 -11.60 -7.46 -16.09
C VAL A 346 -12.25 -6.25 -16.74
N LEU A 347 -11.61 -5.74 -17.78
CA LEU A 347 -12.10 -4.63 -18.58
C LEU A 347 -13.13 -5.12 -19.60
N SER A 348 -14.00 -4.23 -20.06
CA SER A 348 -15.00 -4.56 -21.08
C SER A 348 -14.33 -4.84 -22.43
N LYS A 349 -14.87 -5.78 -23.20
CA LYS A 349 -14.35 -6.12 -24.53
C LYS A 349 -14.43 -4.92 -25.48
N LYS A 350 -15.52 -4.14 -25.39
CA LYS A 350 -15.70 -2.94 -26.20
C LYS A 350 -14.60 -1.90 -25.94
N PHE A 351 -14.21 -1.71 -24.67
CA PHE A 351 -13.17 -0.75 -24.30
C PHE A 351 -11.77 -1.22 -24.71
N THR A 352 -11.46 -2.50 -24.50
CA THR A 352 -10.17 -3.07 -24.91
C THR A 352 -9.99 -3.07 -26.44
N LEU A 353 -11.08 -3.31 -27.18
CA LEU A 353 -11.10 -3.17 -28.63
C LEU A 353 -10.90 -1.72 -29.08
N SER A 354 -11.59 -0.74 -28.49
CA SER A 354 -11.43 0.67 -28.85
C SER A 354 -10.01 1.18 -28.60
N LEU A 355 -9.37 0.71 -27.52
CA LEU A 355 -7.95 0.98 -27.30
C LEU A 355 -7.14 0.42 -28.47
N THR A 356 -7.27 -0.88 -28.76
CA THR A 356 -6.53 -1.56 -29.84
C THR A 356 -6.71 -0.90 -31.21
N GLU A 357 -7.90 -0.42 -31.52
CA GLU A 357 -8.20 0.30 -32.77
C GLU A 357 -7.51 1.66 -32.84
N ALA A 358 -7.48 2.42 -31.74
CA ALA A 358 -6.77 3.70 -31.68
C ALA A 358 -5.26 3.56 -31.96
N TRP A 359 -4.68 2.39 -31.66
CA TRP A 359 -3.28 2.07 -31.97
C TRP A 359 -3.03 1.67 -33.44
N LYS A 360 -4.07 1.26 -34.17
CA LYS A 360 -3.94 0.94 -35.61
C LYS A 360 -3.84 2.19 -36.47
N ASP A 361 -4.31 3.32 -35.97
CA ASP A 361 -4.23 4.60 -36.67
C ASP A 361 -2.78 5.13 -36.63
N GLU A 362 -2.17 5.31 -37.80
CA GLU A 362 -0.76 5.74 -37.88
C GLU A 362 -0.58 7.21 -37.52
N SER A 363 -1.64 8.01 -37.55
CA SER A 363 -1.60 9.46 -37.28
C SER A 363 -1.40 9.78 -35.79
N SER A 364 -1.83 8.88 -34.90
CA SER A 364 -1.73 8.99 -33.44
C SER A 364 -0.42 8.44 -32.87
N LYS A 365 0.42 7.78 -33.70
CA LYS A 365 1.78 7.30 -33.34
C LYS A 365 2.76 8.43 -32.98
N LYS A 366 2.44 9.71 -33.25
CA LYS A 366 3.31 10.85 -32.94
C LYS A 366 3.39 11.20 -31.44
N HIS A 367 2.51 10.66 -30.59
CA HIS A 367 2.39 11.12 -29.20
C HIS A 367 2.64 10.06 -28.10
N LEU A 368 2.97 8.81 -28.42
CA LEU A 368 3.40 7.85 -27.40
C LEU A 368 4.59 7.03 -27.89
N ASN A 369 5.76 7.28 -27.31
CA ASN A 369 6.90 6.36 -27.31
C ASN A 369 6.61 5.09 -26.46
N ASP A 370 5.37 4.89 -25.99
CA ASP A 370 4.97 3.74 -25.19
C ASP A 370 4.65 2.56 -26.10
N PHE A 371 5.51 1.56 -26.11
CA PHE A 371 5.15 0.24 -26.64
C PHE A 371 4.00 -0.35 -25.82
N ILE A 372 2.99 -0.97 -26.48
CA ILE A 372 1.96 -1.74 -25.76
C ILE A 372 2.62 -2.99 -25.17
N THR A 373 3.01 -2.92 -23.90
CA THR A 373 3.47 -4.10 -23.16
C THR A 373 2.30 -4.97 -22.72
N ASN A 374 1.16 -4.35 -22.38
CA ASN A 374 -0.07 -5.02 -21.98
C ASN A 374 -1.29 -4.10 -22.16
N ILE A 375 -2.33 -4.56 -22.86
CA ILE A 375 -3.55 -3.79 -23.14
C ILE A 375 -4.33 -3.48 -21.86
N ASP A 376 -4.41 -4.41 -20.93
CA ASP A 376 -5.14 -4.22 -19.67
C ASP A 376 -4.43 -3.21 -18.76
N LEU A 377 -3.10 -3.21 -18.74
CA LEU A 377 -2.31 -2.18 -18.04
C LEU A 377 -2.54 -0.79 -18.64
N ASN A 378 -2.44 -0.67 -19.97
CA ASN A 378 -2.68 0.61 -20.64
C ASN A 378 -4.12 1.10 -20.46
N GLY A 379 -5.10 0.21 -20.59
CA GLY A 379 -6.50 0.54 -20.31
C GLY A 379 -6.69 0.99 -18.88
N THR A 380 -6.05 0.33 -17.91
CA THR A 380 -6.08 0.73 -16.50
C THR A 380 -5.44 2.11 -16.28
N ARG A 381 -4.32 2.45 -16.94
CA ARG A 381 -3.73 3.80 -16.88
C ARG A 381 -4.71 4.86 -17.36
N THR A 382 -5.39 4.62 -18.49
CA THR A 382 -6.43 5.52 -19.00
C THR A 382 -7.61 5.65 -18.02
N LEU A 383 -8.05 4.55 -17.42
CA LEU A 383 -9.11 4.59 -16.40
C LEU A 383 -8.71 5.41 -15.19
N ILE A 384 -7.50 5.23 -14.65
CA ILE A 384 -7.01 5.98 -13.50
C ILE A 384 -6.92 7.49 -13.81
N GLN A 385 -6.52 7.87 -15.03
CA GLN A 385 -6.54 9.27 -15.47
C GLN A 385 -7.97 9.84 -15.54
N LEU A 386 -8.93 9.09 -16.08
CA LEU A 386 -10.34 9.50 -16.10
C LEU A 386 -10.91 9.65 -14.68
N ILE A 387 -10.57 8.72 -13.78
CA ILE A 387 -10.95 8.77 -12.36
C ILE A 387 -10.37 10.01 -11.71
N LYS A 388 -9.08 10.34 -11.94
CA LYS A 388 -8.44 11.55 -11.41
C LYS A 388 -9.10 12.82 -11.88
N LYS A 389 -9.42 12.92 -13.18
CA LYS A 389 -10.14 14.07 -13.73
C LYS A 389 -11.52 14.26 -13.09
N GLU A 390 -12.27 13.17 -12.89
CA GLU A 390 -13.57 13.25 -12.21
C GLU A 390 -13.41 13.60 -10.73
N PHE A 391 -12.43 12.99 -10.05
CA PHE A 391 -12.10 13.25 -8.64
C PHE A 391 -11.76 14.72 -8.41
N ASP A 392 -10.92 15.33 -9.24
CA ASP A 392 -10.54 16.74 -9.10
C ASP A 392 -11.72 17.70 -9.23
N GLY A 393 -12.72 17.34 -10.05
CA GLY A 393 -13.96 18.11 -10.19
C GLY A 393 -14.94 17.98 -9.02
N VAL A 394 -14.79 16.95 -8.17
CA VAL A 394 -15.70 16.71 -7.02
C VAL A 394 -14.99 16.67 -5.67
N LYS A 395 -13.66 16.87 -5.64
CA LYS A 395 -12.82 16.76 -4.44
C LYS A 395 -13.36 17.61 -3.29
N HIS A 396 -13.74 18.86 -3.54
CA HIS A 396 -14.26 19.77 -2.51
C HIS A 396 -15.57 19.26 -1.88
N LEU A 397 -16.41 18.57 -2.66
CA LEU A 397 -17.64 17.95 -2.15
C LEU A 397 -17.33 16.73 -1.27
N LEU A 398 -16.31 15.96 -1.62
CA LEU A 398 -15.85 14.83 -0.81
C LEU A 398 -15.27 15.29 0.52
N GLU A 399 -14.48 16.37 0.51
CA GLU A 399 -13.95 17.00 1.72
C GLU A 399 -15.07 17.52 2.62
N LYS A 400 -16.04 18.26 2.06
CA LYS A 400 -17.25 18.68 2.80
C LYS A 400 -18.02 17.49 3.37
N PHE A 401 -18.11 16.37 2.65
CA PHE A 401 -18.76 15.16 3.16
C PHE A 401 -18.02 14.57 4.37
N GLU A 402 -16.68 14.59 4.40
CA GLU A 402 -15.91 14.23 5.60
C GLU A 402 -16.20 15.18 6.77
N GLU A 403 -16.37 16.48 6.51
CA GLU A 403 -16.76 17.46 7.52
C GLU A 403 -18.16 17.21 8.09
N VAL A 404 -19.11 16.76 7.26
CA VAL A 404 -20.43 16.28 7.72
C VAL A 404 -20.29 15.08 8.64
N LYS A 405 -19.51 14.06 8.24
CA LYS A 405 -19.31 12.85 9.06
C LYS A 405 -18.68 13.17 10.40
N THR A 406 -17.76 14.13 10.43
CA THR A 406 -17.11 14.61 11.67
C THR A 406 -17.96 15.62 12.45
N GLY A 407 -19.06 16.10 11.87
CA GLY A 407 -20.00 17.06 12.49
C GLY A 407 -19.37 18.44 12.71
N LYS A 408 -18.47 18.86 11.81
CA LYS A 408 -17.79 20.16 11.86
C LYS A 408 -18.63 21.30 11.26
N LEU A 409 -19.50 20.99 10.30
CA LEU A 409 -20.33 22.00 9.62
C LEU A 409 -21.49 22.44 10.53
N SER A 410 -21.83 23.71 10.46
CA SER A 410 -23.09 24.24 11.01
C SER A 410 -24.31 23.71 10.24
N GLN A 411 -25.51 23.85 10.83
CA GLN A 411 -26.76 23.43 10.18
C GLN A 411 -26.98 24.15 8.83
N THR A 412 -26.68 25.45 8.77
CA THR A 412 -26.81 26.25 7.54
C THR A 412 -25.84 25.84 6.45
N GLU A 413 -24.60 25.49 6.82
CA GLU A 413 -23.59 25.00 5.88
C GLU A 413 -23.95 23.60 5.36
N PHE A 414 -24.53 22.76 6.23
CA PHE A 414 -25.03 21.44 5.84
C PHE A 414 -26.17 21.55 4.81
N ASP A 415 -27.15 22.42 5.03
CA ASP A 415 -28.27 22.62 4.11
C ASP A 415 -27.81 23.21 2.76
N ALA A 416 -26.82 24.12 2.80
CA ALA A 416 -26.19 24.66 1.60
C ALA A 416 -25.42 23.57 0.82
N PHE A 417 -24.66 22.72 1.53
CA PHE A 417 -23.96 21.60 0.92
C PHE A 417 -24.93 20.58 0.30
N LEU A 418 -26.04 20.26 0.97
CA LEU A 418 -27.05 19.34 0.43
C LEU A 418 -27.66 19.87 -0.87
N SER A 419 -27.87 21.19 -0.95
CA SER A 419 -28.37 21.87 -2.15
C SER A 419 -27.33 21.85 -3.27
N GLU A 420 -26.06 22.14 -2.96
CA GLU A 420 -24.94 22.11 -3.91
C GLU A 420 -24.73 20.69 -4.48
N ALA A 421 -24.66 19.68 -3.60
CA ALA A 421 -24.44 18.29 -3.98
C ALA A 421 -25.62 17.71 -4.80
N SER A 422 -26.84 18.23 -4.59
CA SER A 422 -28.03 17.84 -5.37
C SER A 422 -28.11 18.53 -6.74
N SER A 423 -27.20 19.45 -7.06
CA SER A 423 -27.19 20.16 -8.34
C SER A 423 -26.94 19.19 -9.51
N SER A 424 -27.65 19.42 -10.62
CA SER A 424 -27.47 18.66 -11.87
C SER A 424 -26.12 18.89 -12.54
N THR A 425 -25.35 19.89 -12.10
CA THR A 425 -23.99 20.17 -12.58
C THR A 425 -23.04 18.99 -12.33
N TYR A 426 -23.20 18.28 -11.21
CA TYR A 426 -22.30 17.19 -10.83
C TYR A 426 -22.83 15.85 -11.32
N ASN A 427 -22.43 15.46 -12.52
CA ASN A 427 -22.75 14.13 -13.06
C ASN A 427 -21.79 13.05 -12.49
N SER A 428 -21.68 12.92 -11.15
CA SER A 428 -20.82 11.89 -10.54
C SER A 428 -21.62 10.71 -10.02
N LEU A 429 -21.12 9.51 -10.30
CA LEU A 429 -21.77 8.27 -9.88
C LEU A 429 -21.72 8.09 -8.36
N ILE A 430 -20.60 8.44 -7.73
CA ILE A 430 -20.39 8.30 -6.29
C ILE A 430 -21.29 9.25 -5.52
N LEU A 431 -21.42 10.50 -5.99
CA LEU A 431 -22.33 11.47 -5.39
C LEU A 431 -23.78 10.98 -5.44
N ASN A 432 -24.24 10.54 -6.62
CA ASN A 432 -25.63 10.15 -6.83
C ASN A 432 -26.01 8.81 -6.20
N ALA A 433 -25.11 7.83 -6.21
CA ALA A 433 -25.41 6.46 -5.76
C ALA A 433 -25.14 6.22 -4.27
N GLU A 434 -24.19 6.94 -3.65
CA GLU A 434 -23.79 6.68 -2.26
C GLU A 434 -23.93 7.91 -1.37
N ILE A 435 -23.34 9.05 -1.75
CA ILE A 435 -23.26 10.21 -0.84
C ILE A 435 -24.62 10.88 -0.64
N LEU A 436 -25.35 11.22 -1.72
CA LEU A 436 -26.64 11.89 -1.63
C LEU A 436 -27.71 11.06 -0.89
N PRO A 437 -27.88 9.76 -1.14
CA PRO A 437 -28.78 8.92 -0.35
C PRO A 437 -28.42 8.92 1.13
N VAL A 438 -27.12 8.77 1.46
CA VAL A 438 -26.67 8.79 2.86
C VAL A 438 -26.94 10.14 3.52
N LEU A 439 -26.69 11.25 2.83
CA LEU A 439 -26.98 12.59 3.35
C LEU A 439 -28.47 12.78 3.64
N LYS A 440 -29.35 12.41 2.70
CA LYS A 440 -30.80 12.61 2.80
C LYS A 440 -31.47 11.67 3.79
N GLU A 441 -31.10 10.40 3.78
CA GLU A 441 -31.76 9.37 4.58
C GLU A 441 -31.18 9.24 5.98
N LYS A 442 -29.85 9.39 6.13
CA LYS A 442 -29.16 9.12 7.41
C LYS A 442 -28.74 10.37 8.17
N TYR A 443 -28.24 11.41 7.51
CA TYR A 443 -27.71 12.59 8.22
C TYR A 443 -28.75 13.69 8.42
N LEU A 444 -29.52 14.04 7.38
CA LEU A 444 -30.51 15.13 7.41
C LEU A 444 -31.47 15.06 8.63
N PRO A 445 -32.02 13.89 9.03
CA PRO A 445 -32.96 13.84 10.17
C PRO A 445 -32.31 14.07 11.54
N VAL A 446 -31.00 13.83 11.67
CA VAL A 446 -30.30 13.78 12.97
C VAL A 446 -29.12 14.74 13.08
N TYR A 447 -28.81 15.53 12.04
CA TYR A 447 -27.60 16.35 12.00
C TYR A 447 -27.54 17.39 13.14
N GLY A 448 -28.66 18.02 13.49
CA GLY A 448 -28.73 18.93 14.64
C GLY A 448 -28.33 18.24 15.95
N ARG A 449 -28.77 16.99 16.17
CA ARG A 449 -28.39 16.20 17.34
C ARG A 449 -26.89 15.85 17.32
N ILE A 450 -26.31 15.59 16.15
CA ILE A 450 -24.86 15.36 16.00
C ILE A 450 -24.06 16.59 16.45
N ILE A 451 -24.49 17.80 16.02
CA ILE A 451 -23.86 19.06 16.44
C ILE A 451 -23.96 19.22 17.97
N ASP A 452 -25.13 18.95 18.55
CA ASP A 452 -25.33 19.06 20.00
C ASP A 452 -24.46 18.09 20.78
N TYR A 453 -24.32 16.85 20.31
CA TYR A 453 -23.38 15.88 20.88
C TYR A 453 -21.95 16.39 20.79
N ASN A 454 -21.51 16.90 19.63
CA ASN A 454 -20.18 17.47 19.49
C ASN A 454 -19.94 18.64 20.47
N LYS A 455 -20.91 19.55 20.61
CA LYS A 455 -20.83 20.66 21.58
C LYS A 455 -20.72 20.17 23.02
N LYS A 456 -21.53 19.17 23.42
CA LYS A 456 -21.45 18.56 24.75
C LYS A 456 -20.12 17.85 24.97
N ILE A 457 -19.64 17.12 23.95
CA ILE A 457 -18.34 16.43 23.98
C ILE A 457 -17.19 17.40 24.05
N ASP A 458 -17.31 18.64 23.56
CA ASP A 458 -16.25 19.66 23.58
C ASP A 458 -16.33 20.57 24.83
N SER A 459 -17.51 20.81 25.38
CA SER A 459 -17.69 21.63 26.59
C SER A 459 -17.50 20.85 27.91
N CYS A 460 -17.68 19.53 27.90
CA CYS A 460 -17.65 18.72 29.12
C CYS A 460 -16.26 18.64 29.77
N SER A 461 -16.12 19.13 30.99
CA SER A 461 -14.85 19.07 31.76
C SER A 461 -14.77 17.89 32.73
N ASN A 462 -15.88 17.17 32.93
CA ASN A 462 -16.01 16.11 33.92
C ASN A 462 -15.90 14.71 33.29
N LYS A 463 -15.07 13.84 33.88
CA LYS A 463 -14.85 12.47 33.39
C LYS A 463 -16.09 11.60 33.47
N ASP A 464 -16.90 11.75 34.52
CA ASP A 464 -18.06 10.87 34.72
C ASP A 464 -19.23 11.25 33.80
N GLU A 465 -19.37 12.54 33.49
CA GLU A 465 -20.32 13.02 32.47
C GLU A 465 -19.94 12.53 31.06
N LEU A 466 -18.64 12.49 30.70
CA LEU A 466 -18.20 11.93 29.42
C LEU A 466 -18.44 10.42 29.32
N LYS A 467 -18.28 9.67 30.42
CA LYS A 467 -18.61 8.24 30.46
C LYS A 467 -20.11 8.01 30.32
N SER A 468 -20.94 8.77 31.04
CA SER A 468 -22.39 8.72 30.90
C SER A 468 -22.81 9.01 29.46
N LEU A 469 -22.23 10.05 28.84
CA LEU A 469 -22.53 10.41 27.46
C LEU A 469 -22.09 9.32 26.47
N LYS A 470 -20.99 8.60 26.76
CA LYS A 470 -20.57 7.43 25.98
C LYS A 470 -21.55 6.26 26.11
N GLU A 471 -22.04 6.00 27.32
CA GLU A 471 -23.04 4.95 27.58
C GLU A 471 -24.37 5.28 26.89
N ASP A 472 -24.86 6.52 26.99
CA ASP A 472 -26.07 6.99 26.29
C ASP A 472 -25.94 6.83 24.77
N MET A 473 -24.77 7.17 24.23
CA MET A 473 -24.48 7.04 22.81
C MET A 473 -24.39 5.58 22.34
N ALA A 474 -24.01 4.64 23.20
CA ALA A 474 -23.96 3.23 22.85
C ALA A 474 -25.35 2.69 22.47
N PHE A 475 -26.41 3.21 23.09
CA PHE A 475 -27.80 2.84 22.82
C PHE A 475 -28.50 3.72 21.78
N THR A 476 -27.80 4.73 21.24
CA THR A 476 -28.34 5.65 20.22
C THR A 476 -28.00 5.15 18.81
N TYR A 477 -28.81 4.22 18.30
CA TYR A 477 -28.56 3.52 17.02
C TYR A 477 -28.87 4.33 15.76
N ASP A 478 -29.62 5.43 15.90
CA ASP A 478 -30.06 6.30 14.81
C ASP A 478 -28.97 7.26 14.32
N ILE A 479 -27.87 7.41 15.06
CA ILE A 479 -26.77 8.30 14.71
C ILE A 479 -25.74 7.57 13.82
N PRO A 480 -25.58 7.96 12.54
CA PRO A 480 -24.70 7.26 11.60
C PRO A 480 -23.22 7.37 11.94
N ASN A 481 -22.77 8.43 12.61
CA ASN A 481 -21.37 8.69 12.97
C ASN A 481 -21.04 8.36 14.44
N ARG A 482 -21.83 7.50 15.10
CA ARG A 482 -21.63 7.15 16.53
C ARG A 482 -20.22 6.65 16.86
N GLN A 483 -19.58 5.90 15.95
CA GLN A 483 -18.22 5.38 16.15
C GLN A 483 -17.19 6.52 16.22
N TYR A 484 -17.34 7.53 15.37
CA TYR A 484 -16.49 8.71 15.38
C TYR A 484 -16.66 9.52 16.67
N LEU A 485 -17.91 9.75 17.08
CA LEU A 485 -18.21 10.46 18.33
C LEU A 485 -17.69 9.69 19.55
N SER A 486 -17.82 8.37 19.58
CA SER A 486 -17.22 7.52 20.63
C SER A 486 -15.69 7.62 20.64
N ALA A 487 -15.05 7.58 19.47
CA ALA A 487 -13.60 7.73 19.38
C ALA A 487 -13.14 9.10 19.87
N LYS A 488 -13.88 10.18 19.56
CA LYS A 488 -13.63 11.53 20.06
C LYS A 488 -13.75 11.60 21.59
N ILE A 489 -14.75 10.95 22.18
CA ILE A 489 -14.88 10.83 23.65
C ILE A 489 -13.69 10.06 24.23
N ASP A 490 -13.27 8.97 23.60
CA ASP A 490 -12.13 8.17 24.06
C ASP A 490 -10.82 8.97 24.03
N ILE A 491 -10.58 9.74 22.98
CA ILE A 491 -9.44 10.68 22.90
C ILE A 491 -9.52 11.70 24.04
N ARG A 492 -10.69 12.26 24.32
CA ARG A 492 -10.85 13.24 25.41
C ARG A 492 -10.66 12.61 26.79
N LEU A 493 -11.19 11.41 27.02
CA LEU A 493 -11.03 10.65 28.25
C LEU A 493 -9.56 10.27 28.48
N LYS A 494 -8.83 9.91 27.41
CA LYS A 494 -7.37 9.74 27.45
C LYS A 494 -6.70 11.05 27.85
N GLY A 495 -6.95 12.14 27.11
CA GLY A 495 -6.37 13.47 27.41
C GLY A 495 -6.62 13.95 28.84
N MET A 496 -7.80 13.70 29.41
CA MET A 496 -8.13 14.05 30.80
C MET A 496 -7.45 13.14 31.85
N LYS A 497 -6.98 11.96 31.48
CA LYS A 497 -6.16 11.09 32.36
C LYS A 497 -4.69 11.52 32.37
N MET A 498 -4.23 12.23 31.35
CA MET A 498 -2.82 12.57 31.19
C MET A 498 -2.39 13.75 32.05
N ARG A 499 -1.15 13.69 32.55
CA ARG A 499 -0.52 14.80 33.26
C ARG A 499 0.28 15.64 32.27
N LYS A 500 0.20 16.97 32.40
CA LYS A 500 1.10 17.88 31.67
C LYS A 500 2.45 17.92 32.37
N SER A 501 3.50 17.56 31.65
CA SER A 501 4.88 17.59 32.14
C SER A 501 5.74 18.43 31.20
N LYS A 502 6.67 19.18 31.77
CA LYS A 502 7.60 20.04 31.02
C LYS A 502 9.00 19.46 31.11
N PHE A 503 9.67 19.36 29.97
CA PHE A 503 11.03 18.83 29.84
C PHE A 503 11.88 19.79 29.02
N THR A 504 13.18 19.84 29.28
CA THR A 504 14.11 20.68 28.52
C THR A 504 15.25 19.81 28.02
N LEU A 505 15.51 19.79 26.72
CA LEU A 505 16.54 18.95 26.10
C LEU A 505 17.53 19.77 25.27
N SER A 506 18.75 19.26 25.17
CA SER A 506 19.79 19.75 24.25
C SER A 506 19.51 19.32 22.80
N LYS A 507 20.11 20.01 21.82
CA LYS A 507 19.96 19.67 20.39
C LYS A 507 20.38 18.23 20.07
N GLU A 508 21.43 17.74 20.72
CA GLU A 508 21.97 16.39 20.53
C GLU A 508 20.96 15.31 20.94
N ASN A 509 20.31 15.49 22.10
CA ASN A 509 19.31 14.54 22.59
C ASN A 509 18.02 14.57 21.76
N VAL A 510 17.66 15.72 21.15
CA VAL A 510 16.53 15.79 20.22
C VAL A 510 16.80 15.01 18.93
N ILE A 511 18.03 15.08 18.41
CA ILE A 511 18.43 14.36 17.19
C ILE A 511 18.55 12.84 17.45
N ALA A 512 18.93 12.45 18.67
CA ALA A 512 19.11 11.05 19.03
C ALA A 512 17.80 10.23 19.06
N ASN A 513 16.63 10.86 19.22
CA ASN A 513 15.35 10.17 19.19
C ASN A 513 14.69 10.25 17.80
N ALA A 514 14.63 9.11 17.10
CA ALA A 514 14.12 9.03 15.74
C ALA A 514 12.66 9.52 15.59
N LYS A 515 11.80 9.25 16.59
CA LYS A 515 10.37 9.59 16.57
C LYS A 515 10.14 11.09 16.80
N ILE A 516 10.89 11.71 17.70
CA ILE A 516 10.86 13.17 17.90
C ILE A 516 11.43 13.87 16.66
N LEU A 517 12.55 13.38 16.13
CA LEU A 517 13.20 13.95 14.95
C LEU A 517 12.33 13.85 13.70
N SER A 518 11.69 12.70 13.44
CA SER A 518 10.79 12.52 12.30
C SER A 518 9.63 13.50 12.36
N SER A 519 9.02 13.68 13.53
CA SER A 519 7.89 14.58 13.70
C SER A 519 8.32 16.05 13.57
N ILE A 520 9.50 16.44 14.06
CA ILE A 520 10.03 17.80 13.86
C ILE A 520 10.32 18.05 12.38
N ARG A 521 10.85 17.06 11.65
CA ARG A 521 11.14 17.16 10.21
C ARG A 521 9.89 17.38 9.35
N VAL A 522 8.71 16.93 9.81
CA VAL A 522 7.43 17.24 9.12
C VAL A 522 7.19 18.75 9.06
N LEU A 523 7.56 19.48 10.12
CA LEU A 523 7.36 20.93 10.22
C LEU A 523 8.58 21.73 9.75
N ALA A 524 9.77 21.19 9.98
CA ALA A 524 11.05 21.82 9.66
C ALA A 524 12.00 20.79 9.01
N PRO A 525 11.96 20.63 7.67
CA PRO A 525 12.71 19.60 6.95
C PRO A 525 14.23 19.65 7.18
N ASN A 526 14.80 20.85 7.41
CA ASN A 526 16.24 21.09 7.60
C ASN A 526 16.63 21.38 9.07
N PHE A 527 15.92 20.76 10.02
CA PHE A 527 16.12 20.99 11.47
C PHE A 527 17.59 20.83 11.93
N GLU A 528 18.33 19.89 11.35
CA GLU A 528 19.70 19.59 11.76
C GLU A 528 20.67 20.74 11.47
N GLU A 529 20.46 21.47 10.36
CA GLU A 529 21.28 22.60 9.94
C GLU A 529 20.80 23.93 10.54
N LEU A 530 19.49 24.20 10.49
CA LEU A 530 18.92 25.51 10.79
C LEU A 530 18.25 25.60 12.17
N GLY A 531 17.95 24.48 12.82
CA GLY A 531 17.18 24.44 14.08
C GLY A 531 15.72 24.87 13.90
N LEU A 532 15.04 25.15 15.02
CA LEU A 532 13.68 25.73 15.02
C LEU A 532 13.77 27.25 15.22
N LEU A 533 12.77 27.98 14.71
CA LEU A 533 12.68 29.43 14.95
C LEU A 533 12.52 29.71 16.44
N LYS A 534 13.32 30.66 16.96
CA LYS A 534 13.28 31.06 18.37
C LYS A 534 11.87 31.56 18.74
N ASN A 535 11.39 31.12 19.91
CA ASN A 535 10.12 31.53 20.54
C ASN A 535 8.82 31.17 19.81
N ASN A 536 8.85 30.31 18.80
CA ASN A 536 7.64 29.71 18.23
C ASN A 536 7.32 28.39 18.94
N ASP A 537 6.03 28.17 19.21
CA ASP A 537 5.52 26.90 19.74
C ASP A 537 5.12 26.02 18.55
N TYR A 538 5.71 24.84 18.45
CA TYR A 538 5.43 23.85 17.40
C TYR A 538 4.77 22.63 18.03
N GLN A 539 3.56 22.29 17.59
CA GLN A 539 2.93 21.03 17.97
C GLN A 539 3.44 19.91 17.06
N ILE A 540 4.21 19.00 17.62
CA ILE A 540 4.92 17.96 16.87
C ILE A 540 4.19 16.62 16.90
N LEU A 541 3.51 16.32 18.01
CA LEU A 541 2.63 15.16 18.15
C LEU A 541 1.26 15.64 18.63
N ASP A 542 0.22 15.03 18.11
CA ASP A 542 -1.16 15.37 18.43
C ASP A 542 -1.88 14.12 18.94
N ILE A 543 -2.44 14.20 20.14
CA ILE A 543 -3.21 13.12 20.77
C ILE A 543 -4.41 12.62 19.93
N THR A 544 -4.84 13.38 18.93
CA THR A 544 -5.86 12.91 17.97
C THR A 544 -5.34 11.86 17.00
N LYS A 545 -4.02 11.76 16.82
CA LYS A 545 -3.33 10.83 15.90
C LYS A 545 -2.29 9.96 16.59
N ASP A 546 -1.70 10.44 17.68
CA ASP A 546 -0.59 9.86 18.43
C ASP A 546 -1.01 9.53 19.88
N GLU A 547 -0.19 8.78 20.61
CA GLU A 547 -0.48 8.39 22.00
C GLU A 547 -0.34 9.54 23.02
N CYS A 548 0.27 10.64 22.60
CA CYS A 548 0.53 11.83 23.41
C CYS A 548 0.48 13.12 22.57
N THR A 549 0.25 14.25 23.24
CA THR A 549 0.52 15.58 22.66
C THR A 549 1.92 15.99 23.06
N LEU A 550 2.74 16.39 22.08
CA LEU A 550 4.08 16.92 22.33
C LEU A 550 4.25 18.24 21.59
N ASN A 551 4.41 19.32 22.37
CA ASN A 551 4.75 20.64 21.85
C ASN A 551 6.22 20.92 22.13
N VAL A 552 6.93 21.55 21.20
CA VAL A 552 8.30 22.03 21.40
C VAL A 552 8.38 23.53 21.18
N ARG A 553 9.16 24.19 22.03
CA ARG A 553 9.54 25.58 21.91
C ARG A 553 11.04 25.72 22.04
N PHE A 554 11.67 26.32 21.04
CA PHE A 554 13.10 26.64 21.12
C PHE A 554 13.32 27.99 21.81
N ALA A 555 13.95 27.97 22.98
CA ALA A 555 14.26 29.18 23.75
C ALA A 555 15.56 29.00 24.57
N ARG A 556 16.40 30.05 24.60
CA ARG A 556 17.69 30.06 25.32
C ARG A 556 18.61 28.88 24.96
N ASP A 557 18.69 28.60 23.66
CA ASP A 557 19.51 27.55 23.05
C ASP A 557 19.20 26.11 23.53
N LEU A 558 18.02 25.93 24.15
CA LEU A 558 17.46 24.65 24.58
C LEU A 558 16.06 24.45 24.00
N TYR A 559 15.65 23.18 23.89
CA TYR A 559 14.33 22.79 23.39
C TYR A 559 13.43 22.44 24.57
N ASN A 560 12.43 23.29 24.81
CA ASN A 560 11.44 23.09 25.85
C ASN A 560 10.26 22.30 25.30
N PHE A 561 10.10 21.08 25.78
CA PHE A 561 9.00 20.20 25.44
C PHE A 561 7.89 20.30 26.48
N VAL A 562 6.66 20.43 26.02
CA VAL A 562 5.45 20.25 26.83
C VAL A 562 4.82 18.95 26.37
N TYR A 563 4.92 17.94 27.22
CA TYR A 563 4.37 16.61 27.00
C TYR A 563 3.04 16.47 27.75
N GLU A 564 2.02 15.99 27.05
CA GLU A 564 0.73 15.64 27.62
C GLU A 564 0.39 14.20 27.20
N GLY A 565 0.63 13.25 28.09
CA GLY A 565 0.49 11.82 27.79
C GLY A 565 0.64 10.92 29.04
N ASP A 566 0.80 9.61 28.83
CA ASP A 566 0.96 8.62 29.90
C ASP A 566 2.44 8.58 30.32
N GLU A 567 2.71 8.44 31.61
CA GLU A 567 4.09 8.35 32.13
C GLU A 567 4.78 7.05 31.69
N ASN A 568 4.03 6.06 31.21
CA ASN A 568 4.57 4.80 30.64
C ASN A 568 4.91 4.87 29.14
N ASP A 569 4.59 5.98 28.45
CA ASP A 569 4.93 6.15 27.04
C ASP A 569 6.46 6.22 26.84
N GLU A 570 6.96 5.59 25.78
CA GLU A 570 8.38 5.58 25.42
C GLU A 570 8.93 7.00 25.26
N ILE A 571 8.11 7.92 24.75
CA ILE A 571 8.49 9.33 24.60
C ILE A 571 8.62 10.00 25.97
N PHE A 572 7.71 9.73 26.92
CA PHE A 572 7.81 10.28 28.27
C PHE A 572 9.07 9.77 28.97
N GLN A 573 9.35 8.47 28.91
CA GLN A 573 10.54 7.85 29.50
C GLN A 573 11.83 8.41 28.89
N TYR A 574 11.84 8.65 27.58
CA TYR A 574 12.98 9.26 26.92
C TYR A 574 13.20 10.71 27.37
N LEU A 575 12.13 11.53 27.36
CA LEU A 575 12.16 12.93 27.76
C LEU A 575 12.56 13.09 29.24
N SER A 576 12.08 12.21 30.13
CA SER A 576 12.42 12.25 31.55
C SER A 576 13.88 11.86 31.83
N THR A 577 14.42 10.89 31.09
CA THR A 577 15.79 10.40 31.28
C THR A 577 16.85 11.36 30.72
N HIS A 578 16.52 12.13 29.67
CA HIS A 578 17.45 12.99 28.93
C HIS A 578 17.17 14.50 29.11
N ALA A 579 16.28 14.86 30.04
CA ALA A 579 16.04 16.25 30.41
C ALA A 579 17.26 16.85 31.14
N CYS A 580 17.60 18.09 30.81
CA CYS A 580 18.67 18.88 31.42
C CYS A 580 18.18 19.70 32.62
#